data_AF-A0A3D4U1Y9-F1
#
_entry.id   AF-A0A3D4U1Y9-F1
#
_cell.length_a   1.000
_cell.length_b   1.000
_cell.length_c   1.000
_cell.angle_alpha   90.00
_cell.angle_beta   90.00
_cell.angle_gamma   90.00
#
_symmetry.space_group_name_H-M   'P 1'
#
loop_
_entity.id
_entity.type
_entity.pdbx_description
1 polymer ?
#
loop_
_entity_poly.entity_id
_entity_poly.type
_entity_poly.pdbx_seq_one_letter_code
_entity_poly.pdbx_strand_id
1 'polypeptide(L)'
;EIEAVMAHELAHHNFRHMPQILLLNSLIGMLSFWLLSLIAPYVAEWLGYVNSSDPAFLPMLMILTLMIMMLMEPTANYHTRTLERQSDRYAVEVTGKPEAFIGAMARLADQNLAVLRVSPMEYIWFWDHPTIGQRIEFAESYQQDARAE
;
A
#
# COMPACT_ATOMS: atom_id res chain seq x y z
N GLU A 1 19.72 7.27 -12.70
CA GLU A 1 18.71 6.27 -12.32
C GLU A 1 18.96 5.76 -10.90
N ILE A 2 20.10 5.09 -10.61
CA ILE A 2 20.40 4.55 -9.27
C ILE A 2 20.32 5.62 -8.17
N GLU A 3 20.88 6.80 -8.40
CA GLU A 3 20.82 7.93 -7.46
C GLU A 3 19.37 8.35 -7.13
N ALA A 4 18.46 8.34 -8.12
CA ALA A 4 17.05 8.69 -7.92
C ALA A 4 16.32 7.61 -7.10
N VAL A 5 16.61 6.33 -7.36
CA VAL A 5 16.09 5.22 -6.56
C VAL A 5 16.62 5.31 -5.13
N MET A 6 17.91 5.56 -4.95
CA MET A 6 18.51 5.72 -3.61
C MET A 6 17.92 6.91 -2.86
N ALA A 7 17.65 8.03 -3.53
CA ALA A 7 16.99 9.18 -2.93
C ALA A 7 15.56 8.85 -2.48
N HIS A 8 14.83 8.04 -3.27
CA HIS A 8 13.51 7.53 -2.89
C HIS A 8 13.59 6.64 -1.63
N GLU A 9 14.50 5.66 -1.58
CA GLU A 9 14.68 4.80 -0.40
C GLU A 9 15.09 5.60 0.85
N LEU A 10 15.96 6.60 0.70
CA LEU A 10 16.35 7.50 1.78
C LEU A 10 15.17 8.35 2.27
N ALA A 11 14.21 8.68 1.41
CA ALA A 11 13.00 9.39 1.80
C ALA A 11 12.20 8.59 2.83
N HIS A 12 12.06 7.27 2.66
CA HIS A 12 11.37 6.41 3.64
C HIS A 12 12.00 6.49 5.04
N HIS A 13 13.33 6.54 5.08
CA HIS A 13 14.06 6.71 6.33
C HIS A 13 13.88 8.13 6.90
N ASN A 14 14.03 9.17 6.06
CA ASN A 14 13.93 10.56 6.46
C ASN A 14 12.54 10.91 7.04
N PHE A 15 11.48 10.45 6.40
CA PHE A 15 10.09 10.69 6.83
C PHE A 15 9.56 9.66 7.83
N ARG A 16 10.40 8.70 8.25
CA ARG A 16 10.05 7.67 9.24
C ARG A 16 8.81 6.87 8.84
N HIS A 17 8.73 6.46 7.58
CA HIS A 17 7.58 5.70 7.05
C HIS A 17 7.37 4.37 7.79
N MET A 18 8.44 3.67 8.17
CA MET A 18 8.33 2.38 8.87
C MET A 18 7.56 2.46 10.20
N PRO A 19 7.88 3.37 11.13
CA PRO A 19 7.05 3.60 12.32
C PRO A 19 5.58 3.93 12.01
N GLN A 20 5.30 4.70 10.95
CA GLN A 20 3.92 5.05 10.57
C GLN A 20 3.15 3.82 10.11
N ILE A 21 3.74 3.01 9.23
CA ILE A 21 3.18 1.74 8.74
C ILE A 21 2.93 0.79 9.92
N LEU A 22 3.91 0.66 10.83
CA LEU A 22 3.78 -0.19 12.01
C LEU A 22 2.61 0.26 12.90
N LEU A 23 2.48 1.56 13.15
CA LEU A 23 1.39 2.10 13.96
C LEU A 23 0.04 1.85 13.29
N LEU A 24 -0.10 2.16 12.00
CA LEU A 24 -1.35 1.94 11.26
C LEU A 24 -1.75 0.46 11.26
N ASN A 25 -0.82 -0.43 10.94
CA ASN A 25 -1.09 -1.88 10.91
C ASN A 25 -1.43 -2.43 12.30
N SER A 26 -0.83 -1.88 13.36
CA SER A 26 -1.19 -2.23 14.75
C SER A 26 -2.62 -1.82 15.09
N LEU A 27 -3.03 -0.61 14.67
CA LEU A 27 -4.40 -0.12 14.87
C LEU A 27 -5.41 -0.94 14.06
N ILE A 28 -5.10 -1.26 12.79
CA ILE A 28 -5.92 -2.13 11.94
C ILE A 28 -6.06 -3.52 12.57
N GLY A 29 -4.95 -4.10 13.06
CA GLY A 29 -4.96 -5.39 13.74
C GLY A 29 -5.82 -5.38 14.99
N MET A 30 -5.67 -4.37 15.84
CA MET A 30 -6.48 -4.22 17.06
C MET A 30 -7.97 -4.07 16.73
N LEU A 31 -8.32 -3.24 15.74
CA LEU A 31 -9.69 -3.09 15.28
C LEU A 31 -10.24 -4.40 14.71
N SER A 32 -9.43 -5.14 13.95
CA SER A 32 -9.82 -6.41 13.35
C SER A 32 -10.09 -7.49 14.41
N PHE A 33 -9.23 -7.61 15.43
CA PHE A 33 -9.47 -8.52 16.54
C PHE A 33 -10.69 -8.12 17.38
N TRP A 34 -10.92 -6.83 17.57
CA TRP A 34 -12.13 -6.35 18.23
C TRP A 34 -13.39 -6.69 17.45
N LEU A 35 -13.42 -6.47 16.13
CA LEU A 35 -14.55 -6.89 15.28
C LEU A 35 -14.74 -8.41 15.30
N LEU A 36 -13.65 -9.17 15.25
CA LEU A 36 -13.69 -10.62 15.30
C LEU A 36 -14.26 -11.13 16.62
N SER A 37 -13.91 -10.51 17.75
CA SER A 37 -14.46 -10.89 19.06
C SER A 37 -15.96 -10.63 19.18
N LEU A 38 -16.48 -9.63 18.46
CA LEU A 38 -17.91 -9.37 18.36
C LEU A 38 -18.61 -10.36 17.42
N ILE A 39 -18.04 -10.66 16.25
CA ILE A 39 -18.72 -11.42 15.19
C ILE A 39 -18.61 -12.94 15.41
N ALA A 40 -17.45 -13.44 15.81
CA ALA A 40 -17.16 -14.87 15.88
C ALA A 40 -18.13 -15.68 16.77
N PRO A 41 -18.54 -15.21 17.97
CA PRO A 41 -19.50 -15.95 18.80
C PRO A 41 -20.85 -16.16 18.11
N TYR A 42 -21.40 -15.12 17.46
CA TYR A 42 -22.68 -15.23 16.76
C TYR A 42 -22.61 -16.18 15.56
N VAL A 43 -21.51 -16.14 14.80
CA VAL A 43 -21.33 -17.03 13.65
C VAL A 43 -21.14 -18.49 14.11
N ALA A 44 -20.40 -18.70 15.21
CA ALA A 44 -20.22 -20.02 15.79
C ALA A 44 -21.55 -20.63 16.24
N GLU A 45 -22.38 -19.86 16.97
CA GLU A 45 -23.72 -20.28 17.39
C GLU A 45 -24.62 -20.56 16.19
N TRP A 46 -24.64 -19.66 15.20
CA TRP A 46 -25.48 -19.81 14.00
C TRP A 46 -25.15 -21.07 13.19
N LEU A 47 -23.87 -21.47 13.16
CA LEU A 47 -23.41 -22.68 12.47
C LEU A 47 -23.47 -23.94 13.35
N GLY A 48 -23.92 -23.83 14.61
CA GLY A 48 -24.10 -24.97 15.51
C GLY A 48 -22.83 -25.47 16.21
N TYR A 49 -21.77 -24.65 16.27
CA TYR A 49 -20.59 -24.95 17.08
C TYR A 49 -20.86 -24.72 18.57
N VAL A 50 -20.09 -25.38 19.44
CA VAL A 50 -20.22 -25.24 20.90
C VAL A 50 -19.95 -23.79 21.34
N ASN A 51 -18.91 -23.17 20.77
CA ASN A 51 -18.57 -21.76 20.91
C ASN A 51 -17.46 -21.39 19.90
N SER A 52 -17.09 -20.12 19.85
CA SER A 52 -16.02 -19.61 18.97
C SER A 52 -14.60 -20.09 19.32
N SER A 53 -14.40 -20.77 20.46
CA SER A 53 -13.13 -21.39 20.86
C SER A 53 -13.04 -22.87 20.49
N ASP A 54 -14.08 -23.46 19.90
CA ASP A 54 -14.05 -24.82 19.38
C ASP A 54 -12.98 -24.93 18.27
N PRO A 55 -12.01 -25.86 18.37
CA PRO A 55 -11.01 -26.06 17.32
C PRO A 55 -11.61 -26.31 15.94
N ALA A 56 -12.81 -26.91 15.86
CA ALA A 56 -13.52 -27.13 14.60
C ALA A 56 -13.99 -25.81 13.95
N PHE A 57 -14.12 -24.72 14.70
CA PHE A 57 -14.48 -23.40 14.19
C PHE A 57 -13.29 -22.66 13.55
N LEU A 58 -12.05 -23.14 13.72
CA LEU A 58 -10.84 -22.47 13.23
C LEU A 58 -10.88 -22.12 11.73
N PRO A 59 -11.32 -23.00 10.80
CA PRO A 59 -11.42 -22.64 9.39
C PRO A 59 -12.38 -21.47 9.15
N MET A 60 -13.52 -21.45 9.84
CA MET A 60 -14.47 -20.34 9.74
C MET A 60 -13.89 -19.06 10.35
N LEU A 61 -13.19 -19.16 11.49
CA LEU A 61 -12.50 -18.03 12.10
C LEU A 61 -11.48 -17.41 11.13
N MET A 62 -10.71 -18.23 10.40
CA MET A 62 -9.78 -17.75 9.37
C MET A 62 -10.49 -17.02 8.22
N ILE A 63 -11.65 -17.52 7.76
CA ILE A 63 -12.47 -16.85 6.74
C ILE A 63 -12.99 -15.50 7.26
N LEU A 64 -13.48 -15.44 8.51
CA LEU A 64 -13.90 -14.18 9.12
C LEU A 64 -12.74 -13.18 9.21
N THR A 65 -11.57 -13.63 9.65
CA THR A 65 -10.36 -12.80 9.68
C THR A 65 -9.99 -12.29 8.30
N LEU A 66 -10.00 -13.15 7.27
CA LEU A 66 -9.70 -12.76 5.89
C LEU A 66 -10.67 -11.69 5.39
N MET A 67 -11.98 -11.87 5.61
CA MET A 67 -12.99 -10.90 5.19
C MET A 67 -12.82 -9.56 5.89
N ILE A 68 -12.56 -9.56 7.21
CA ILE A 68 -12.31 -8.32 7.96
C ILE A 68 -11.06 -7.61 7.42
N MET A 69 -9.96 -8.35 7.24
CA MET A 69 -8.71 -7.77 6.72
C MET A 69 -8.88 -7.21 5.30
N MET A 70 -9.58 -7.94 4.42
CA MET A 70 -9.88 -7.47 3.05
C MET A 70 -10.67 -6.16 3.03
N LEU A 71 -11.53 -5.91 4.03
CA LEU A 71 -12.23 -4.63 4.18
C LEU A 71 -11.33 -3.50 4.69
N MET A 72 -10.23 -3.83 5.37
CA MET A 72 -9.26 -2.86 5.88
C MET A 72 -8.20 -2.47 4.83
N GLU A 73 -7.94 -3.33 3.85
CA GLU A 73 -6.97 -3.13 2.76
C GLU A 73 -7.03 -1.74 2.08
N PRO A 74 -8.20 -1.20 1.69
CA PRO A 74 -8.27 0.13 1.08
C PRO A 74 -7.60 1.24 1.91
N THR A 75 -7.74 1.16 3.24
CA THR A 75 -7.15 2.14 4.16
C THR A 75 -5.63 1.99 4.21
N ALA A 76 -5.13 0.76 4.33
CA ALA A 76 -3.69 0.48 4.34
C ALA A 76 -3.05 0.91 3.01
N ASN A 77 -3.60 0.46 1.88
CA ASN A 77 -3.10 0.79 0.54
C ASN A 77 -3.18 2.28 0.24
N TYR A 78 -4.20 2.99 0.71
CA TYR A 78 -4.24 4.45 0.58
C TYR A 78 -3.08 5.13 1.32
N HIS A 79 -2.80 4.68 2.55
CA HIS A 79 -1.70 5.24 3.34
C HIS A 79 -0.35 4.97 2.68
N THR A 80 -0.03 3.73 2.31
CA THR A 80 1.24 3.38 1.67
C THR A 80 1.46 4.17 0.38
N ARG A 81 0.43 4.30 -0.48
CA ARG A 81 0.52 5.12 -1.70
C ARG A 81 0.81 6.59 -1.43
N THR A 82 0.36 7.12 -0.30
CA THR A 82 0.66 8.49 0.11
C THR A 82 2.14 8.62 0.48
N LEU A 83 2.69 7.64 1.20
CA LEU A 83 4.11 7.57 1.54
C LEU A 83 4.98 7.45 0.28
N GLU A 84 4.59 6.61 -0.68
CA GLU A 84 5.28 6.47 -1.97
C GLU A 84 5.33 7.78 -2.75
N ARG A 85 4.20 8.50 -2.85
CA ARG A 85 4.15 9.82 -3.50
C ARG A 85 5.02 10.86 -2.80
N GLN A 86 5.17 10.75 -1.48
CA GLN A 86 6.08 11.60 -0.71
C GLN A 86 7.54 11.28 -1.04
N SER A 87 7.89 9.99 -1.12
CA SER A 87 9.23 9.54 -1.49
C SER A 87 9.59 9.89 -2.94
N ASP A 88 8.67 9.73 -3.89
CA ASP A 88 8.86 10.10 -5.30
C ASP A 88 9.16 11.58 -5.47
N ARG A 89 8.38 12.42 -4.78
CA ARG A 89 8.59 13.86 -4.79
C ARG A 89 9.95 14.24 -4.22
N TYR A 90 10.30 13.70 -3.06
CA TYR A 90 11.59 13.93 -2.44
C TYR A 90 12.75 13.51 -3.34
N ALA A 91 12.64 12.35 -4.00
CA ALA A 91 13.67 11.85 -4.90
C ALA A 91 13.92 12.80 -6.08
N VAL A 92 12.85 13.27 -6.72
CA VAL A 92 12.95 14.18 -7.86
C VAL A 92 13.49 15.56 -7.43
N GLU A 93 13.01 16.10 -6.30
CA GLU A 93 13.45 17.39 -5.75
C GLU A 93 14.92 17.39 -5.32
N VAL A 94 15.35 16.38 -4.57
CA VAL A 94 16.72 16.33 -4.02
C VAL A 94 17.76 16.03 -5.08
N THR A 95 17.41 15.18 -6.06
CA THR A 95 18.36 14.83 -7.13
C THR A 95 18.37 15.85 -8.27
N GLY A 96 17.28 16.62 -8.43
CA GLY A 96 17.08 17.52 -9.57
C GLY A 96 17.07 16.78 -10.92
N LYS A 97 16.76 15.48 -10.91
CA LYS A 97 16.90 14.58 -12.08
C LYS A 97 15.59 13.83 -12.39
N PRO A 98 14.50 14.51 -12.79
CA PRO A 98 13.24 13.85 -13.15
C PRO A 98 13.39 12.84 -14.28
N GLU A 99 14.22 13.11 -15.30
CA GLU A 99 14.48 12.17 -16.41
C GLU A 99 15.12 10.87 -15.93
N ALA A 100 16.02 10.95 -14.94
CA ALA A 100 16.64 9.78 -14.35
C ALA A 100 15.67 8.95 -13.50
N PHE A 101 14.65 9.58 -12.92
CA PHE A 101 13.57 8.88 -12.22
C PHE A 101 12.63 8.19 -13.21
N ILE A 102 12.21 8.89 -14.29
CA ILE A 102 11.39 8.32 -15.37
C ILE A 102 12.08 7.10 -15.98
N GLY A 103 13.37 7.21 -16.31
CA GLY A 103 14.15 6.10 -16.86
C GLY A 103 14.22 4.89 -15.91
N ALA A 104 14.38 5.13 -14.60
CA ALA A 104 14.36 4.07 -13.60
C ALA A 104 13.00 3.37 -13.53
N MET A 105 11.90 4.13 -13.51
CA MET A 105 10.54 3.60 -13.49
C MET A 105 10.20 2.81 -14.75
N ALA A 106 10.54 3.33 -15.93
CA ALA A 106 10.33 2.66 -17.20
C ALA A 106 11.13 1.34 -17.27
N ARG A 107 12.38 1.34 -16.80
CA ARG A 107 13.22 0.14 -16.75
C ARG A 107 12.66 -0.90 -15.77
N LEU A 108 12.16 -0.47 -14.62
CA LEU A 108 11.48 -1.36 -13.66
C LEU A 108 10.20 -1.96 -14.25
N ALA A 109 9.42 -1.17 -14.99
CA ALA A 109 8.23 -1.68 -15.68
C ALA A 109 8.59 -2.75 -16.71
N ASP A 110 9.59 -2.48 -17.54
CA ASP A 110 10.04 -3.41 -18.58
C ASP A 110 10.59 -4.72 -17.99
N GLN A 111 11.45 -4.62 -16.97
CA GLN A 111 12.06 -5.79 -16.33
C GLN A 111 11.04 -6.68 -15.60
N ASN A 112 10.00 -6.09 -15.02
CA ASN A 112 8.99 -6.82 -14.27
C ASN A 112 7.72 -7.11 -15.07
N LEU A 113 7.67 -6.73 -16.36
CA LEU A 113 6.46 -6.79 -17.20
C LEU A 113 5.25 -6.15 -16.50
N ALA A 114 5.50 -5.03 -15.82
CA ALA A 114 4.53 -4.43 -14.93
C ALA A 114 3.40 -3.76 -15.71
N VAL A 115 2.19 -3.89 -15.18
CA VAL A 115 1.01 -3.20 -15.72
C VAL A 115 1.11 -1.71 -15.38
N LEU A 116 1.06 -0.85 -16.40
CA LEU A 116 1.22 0.60 -16.22
C LEU A 116 -0.03 1.30 -15.68
N ARG A 117 -1.21 0.73 -15.92
CA ARG A 117 -2.50 1.26 -15.47
C ARG A 117 -3.46 0.13 -15.14
N VAL A 118 -4.15 0.26 -14.02
CA VAL A 118 -5.12 -0.72 -13.54
C VAL A 118 -6.49 -0.10 -13.33
N SER A 119 -7.52 -0.94 -13.21
CA SER A 119 -8.88 -0.44 -12.95
C SER A 119 -8.96 0.24 -11.56
N PRO A 120 -9.88 1.19 -11.34
CA PRO A 120 -10.00 1.86 -10.05
C PRO A 120 -10.26 0.89 -8.88
N MET A 121 -11.06 -0.15 -9.10
CA MET A 121 -11.37 -1.14 -8.07
C MET A 121 -10.14 -1.96 -7.71
N GLU A 122 -9.42 -2.44 -8.72
CA GLU A 122 -8.17 -3.18 -8.54
C GLU A 122 -7.13 -2.32 -7.82
N TYR A 123 -7.01 -1.05 -8.24
CA TYR A 123 -6.12 -0.09 -7.61
C TYR A 123 -6.43 0.05 -6.12
N ILE A 124 -7.69 0.31 -5.75
CA ILE A 124 -8.06 0.56 -4.35
C ILE A 124 -7.75 -0.64 -3.45
N TRP A 125 -8.05 -1.86 -3.88
CA TRP A 125 -7.96 -3.06 -3.04
C TRP A 125 -6.61 -3.78 -3.07
N PHE A 126 -5.87 -3.74 -4.19
CA PHE A 126 -4.72 -4.63 -4.39
C PHE A 126 -3.40 -3.91 -4.69
N TRP A 127 -3.41 -2.60 -4.87
CA TRP A 127 -2.19 -1.83 -5.16
C TRP A 127 -1.77 -0.99 -3.96
N ASP A 128 -0.70 -1.44 -3.31
CA ASP A 128 0.00 -0.76 -2.21
C ASP A 128 0.90 0.40 -2.70
N HIS A 129 1.24 0.41 -3.99
CA HIS A 129 1.99 1.47 -4.65
C HIS A 129 1.15 2.19 -5.72
N PRO A 130 1.43 3.48 -6.02
CA PRO A 130 0.94 4.09 -7.24
C PRO A 130 1.46 3.29 -8.44
N THR A 131 0.64 3.15 -9.48
CA THR A 131 1.06 2.43 -10.69
C THR A 131 2.30 3.10 -11.29
N ILE A 132 3.16 2.34 -11.97
CA ILE A 132 4.36 2.92 -12.60
C ILE A 132 3.97 4.05 -13.57
N GLY A 133 2.85 3.93 -14.29
CA GLY A 133 2.33 5.00 -15.14
C GLY A 133 2.08 6.31 -14.36
N GLN A 134 1.42 6.24 -13.19
CA GLN A 134 1.19 7.42 -12.34
C GLN A 134 2.49 8.04 -11.83
N ARG A 135 3.52 7.22 -11.53
CA ARG A 135 4.82 7.72 -11.05
C ARG A 135 5.59 8.42 -12.15
N ILE A 136 5.53 7.90 -13.38
CA ILE A 136 6.11 8.55 -14.58
C ILE A 136 5.38 9.86 -14.87
N GLU A 137 4.04 9.85 -14.91
CA GLU A 137 3.22 11.06 -15.13
C GLU A 137 3.54 12.17 -14.12
N PHE A 138 3.73 11.80 -12.84
CA PHE A 138 4.17 12.74 -11.80
C PHE A 138 5.53 13.38 -12.11
N ALA A 139 6.53 12.59 -12.51
CA ALA A 139 7.86 13.10 -12.81
C ALA A 139 7.89 13.94 -14.10
N GLU A 140 7.06 13.60 -15.08
CA GLU A 140 6.86 14.39 -16.30
C GLU A 140 6.22 15.74 -15.99
N SER A 141 5.17 15.78 -15.15
CA SER A 141 4.55 17.05 -14.75
C SER A 141 5.52 17.94 -13.98
N TYR A 142 6.29 17.36 -13.05
CA TYR A 142 7.32 18.09 -12.31
C TYR A 142 8.36 18.72 -13.24
N GLN A 143 8.80 17.99 -14.27
CA GLN A 143 9.75 18.51 -15.25
C GLN A 143 9.19 19.68 -16.06
N GLN A 144 7.91 19.63 -16.42
CA GLN A 144 7.25 20.71 -17.17
C GLN A 144 7.16 21.98 -16.33
N ASP A 145 6.75 21.86 -15.07
CA ASP A 145 6.65 22.99 -14.14
C ASP A 145 8.02 23.65 -13.92
N ALA A 146 9.08 22.86 -13.69
CA ALA A 146 10.44 23.36 -13.50
C ALA A 146 11.04 24.04 -14.75
N ARG A 147 10.48 23.82 -15.95
CA ARG A 147 10.90 24.50 -17.20
C ARG A 147 10.11 25.78 -17.46
N ALA A 148 8.97 25.96 -16.81
CA ALA A 148 8.11 27.13 -16.95
C ALA A 148 8.51 28.29 -16.01
N GLU A 149 9.27 27.97 -14.95
CA GLU A 149 9.91 28.93 -14.01
C GLU A 149 11.24 29.47 -14.56
#